data_AF-D3Z4M3-F1
#
_entry.id   AF-D3Z4M3-F1
#
_cell.length_a   1.000
_cell.length_b   1.000
_cell.length_c   1.000
_cell.angle_alpha   90.00
_cell.angle_beta   90.00
_cell.angle_gamma   90.00
#
_symmetry.space_group_name_H-M   'P 1'
#
loop_
_entity.id
_entity.type
_entity.pdbx_description
1 polymer ?
#
loop_
_entity_poly.entity_id
_entity_poly.type
_entity_poly.pdbx_seq_one_letter_code
_entity_poly.pdbx_strand_id
1 'polypeptide(L)'
;MWLELILASVLGFVIYWFVSRDKEETLPLEDGWWGPGSKPSAKEDESIRPFKVETSDEEIKDLHQRIDRFRASPPLEGSRFHYGFNSSYLKKVVSFWRNEFDWRKQVEILNQYPHFKTKIEGLDIHFIHV
;
A
#
# COMPACT_ATOMS: atom_id res chain seq x y z
N MET A 1 25.85 -16.23 -46.28
CA MET A 1 25.96 -16.93 -44.98
C MET A 1 26.30 -15.98 -43.85
N TRP A 2 27.43 -15.24 -43.88
CA TRP A 2 27.79 -14.31 -42.78
C TRP A 2 26.90 -13.06 -42.67
N LEU A 3 26.43 -12.52 -43.79
CA LEU A 3 25.61 -11.30 -43.80
C LEU A 3 24.26 -11.48 -43.08
N GLU A 4 23.60 -12.62 -43.28
CA GLU A 4 22.30 -12.90 -42.66
C GLU A 4 22.40 -13.10 -41.14
N LEU A 5 23.48 -13.73 -40.67
CA LEU A 5 23.75 -13.89 -39.24
C LEU A 5 23.99 -12.54 -38.56
N ILE A 6 24.69 -11.63 -39.23
CA ILE A 6 24.89 -10.26 -38.74
C ILE A 6 23.55 -9.51 -38.71
N LEU A 7 22.75 -9.61 -39.76
CA LEU A 7 21.45 -8.94 -39.84
C LEU A 7 20.48 -9.42 -38.75
N ALA A 8 20.41 -10.73 -38.52
CA ALA A 8 19.58 -11.33 -37.48
C ALA A 8 20.05 -10.95 -36.07
N SER A 9 21.38 -10.86 -35.85
CA SER A 9 21.94 -10.45 -34.56
C SER A 9 21.68 -8.97 -34.27
N VAL A 10 21.80 -8.10 -35.28
CA VAL A 10 21.48 -6.67 -35.15
C VAL A 10 19.98 -6.48 -34.90
N LEU A 11 19.13 -7.20 -35.65
CA LEU A 11 17.68 -7.14 -35.45
C LEU A 11 17.28 -7.63 -34.05
N GLY A 12 17.86 -8.74 -33.60
CA GLY A 12 17.66 -9.27 -32.24
C GLY A 12 18.12 -8.29 -31.16
N PHE A 13 19.26 -7.64 -31.36
CA PHE A 13 19.77 -6.60 -30.46
C PHE A 13 18.86 -5.37 -30.43
N VAL A 14 18.35 -4.91 -31.58
CA VAL A 14 17.42 -3.77 -31.64
C VAL A 14 16.10 -4.11 -30.95
N ILE A 15 15.55 -5.31 -31.17
CA ILE A 15 14.34 -5.79 -30.49
C ILE A 15 14.59 -5.89 -28.98
N TYR A 16 15.69 -6.52 -28.57
CA TYR A 16 16.07 -6.63 -27.16
C TYR A 16 16.23 -5.25 -26.52
N TRP A 17 16.90 -4.31 -27.21
CA TRP A 17 17.11 -2.94 -26.73
C TRP A 17 15.80 -2.15 -26.63
N PHE A 18 14.86 -2.37 -27.55
CA PHE A 18 13.55 -1.72 -27.52
C PHE A 18 12.65 -2.31 -26.43
N VAL A 19 12.67 -3.63 -26.23
CA VAL A 19 11.88 -4.33 -25.20
C VAL A 19 12.46 -4.15 -23.79
N SER A 20 13.78 -4.07 -23.66
CA SER A 20 14.44 -3.90 -22.35
C SER A 20 14.59 -2.43 -21.96
N ARG A 21 13.99 -1.51 -22.72
CA ARG A 21 14.09 -0.06 -22.51
C ARG A 21 13.06 0.52 -21.56
N ASP A 22 12.22 -0.33 -20.96
CA ASP A 22 11.40 0.05 -19.82
C ASP A 22 12.34 0.29 -18.63
N LYS A 23 12.93 1.47 -18.60
CA LYS A 23 13.51 2.03 -17.39
C LYS A 23 12.35 2.23 -16.45
N GLU A 24 12.37 1.54 -15.32
CA GLU A 24 11.46 1.85 -14.22
C GLU A 24 11.54 3.35 -13.96
N GLU A 25 10.42 4.05 -14.14
CA GLU A 25 10.28 5.41 -13.69
C GLU A 25 10.34 5.38 -12.16
N THR A 26 11.53 5.51 -11.62
CA THR A 26 11.71 5.70 -10.19
C THR A 26 11.26 7.11 -9.87
N LEU A 27 10.44 7.27 -8.83
CA LEU A 27 10.15 8.60 -8.29
C LEU A 27 11.49 9.27 -7.95
N PRO A 28 11.81 10.44 -8.55
CA PRO A 28 13.03 11.15 -8.20
C PRO A 28 12.95 11.52 -6.71
N LEU A 29 13.84 10.93 -5.90
CA LEU A 29 14.00 11.24 -4.49
C LEU A 29 14.78 12.54 -4.36
N GLU A 30 14.15 13.64 -4.78
CA GLU A 30 14.69 14.99 -4.58
C GLU A 30 14.00 15.64 -3.39
N ASP A 31 14.77 16.42 -2.62
CA ASP A 31 14.23 17.24 -1.53
C ASP A 31 13.23 18.25 -2.10
N GLY A 32 12.03 18.32 -1.52
CA GLY A 32 10.88 18.97 -2.14
C GLY A 32 9.86 19.57 -1.19
N TRP A 33 8.73 20.00 -1.75
CA TRP A 33 7.52 20.35 -1.00
C TRP A 33 6.38 19.48 -1.51
N TRP A 34 5.91 18.58 -0.65
CA TRP A 34 4.85 17.62 -0.95
C TRP A 34 3.56 17.91 -0.19
N GLY A 35 3.58 18.92 0.68
CA GLY A 35 2.39 19.44 1.34
C GLY A 35 1.42 20.11 0.37
N PRO A 36 0.18 20.38 0.80
CA PRO A 36 -0.81 21.05 -0.03
C PRO A 36 -0.37 22.47 -0.40
N GLY A 37 -0.57 22.84 -1.67
CA GLY A 37 -0.25 24.19 -2.17
C GLY A 37 1.25 24.44 -2.35
N SER A 38 1.63 25.71 -2.46
CA SER A 38 3.04 26.10 -2.57
C SER A 38 3.73 26.10 -1.19
N LYS A 39 5.05 25.85 -1.17
CA LYS A 39 5.86 25.92 0.05
C LYS A 39 5.65 27.25 0.77
N PRO A 40 5.21 27.25 2.04
CA PRO A 40 5.08 28.47 2.83
C PRO A 40 6.42 29.16 3.01
N SER A 41 6.39 30.48 3.17
CA SER A 41 7.59 31.27 3.51
C SER A 41 7.99 31.10 4.98
N ALA A 42 7.05 30.73 5.85
CA ALA A 42 7.31 30.44 7.25
C ALA A 42 8.00 29.08 7.40
N LYS A 43 8.86 28.95 8.43
CA LYS A 43 9.51 27.68 8.76
C LYS A 43 8.47 26.65 9.20
N GLU A 44 8.67 25.40 8.79
CA GLU A 44 7.85 24.27 9.23
C GLU A 44 8.07 23.93 10.70
N ASP A 45 7.00 23.44 11.34
CA ASP A 45 7.11 22.82 12.66
C ASP A 45 7.60 21.36 12.53
N GLU A 46 8.92 21.23 12.55
CA GLU A 46 9.69 19.97 12.53
C GLU A 46 9.73 19.26 13.90
N SER A 47 8.99 19.76 14.91
CA SER A 47 8.96 19.11 16.23
C SER A 47 8.46 17.67 16.14
N ILE A 48 9.07 16.80 16.94
CA ILE A 48 8.63 15.42 17.10
C ILE A 48 7.53 15.41 18.17
N ARG A 49 6.30 15.14 17.73
CA ARG A 49 5.10 15.18 18.55
C ARG A 49 4.63 13.76 18.87
N PRO A 50 4.28 13.43 20.12
CA PRO A 50 3.63 12.16 20.43
C PRO A 50 2.35 11.98 19.62
N PHE A 51 2.09 10.74 19.20
CA PHE A 51 0.89 10.35 18.49
C PHE A 51 0.28 9.13 19.17
N LYS A 52 -1.05 9.00 19.10
CA LYS A 52 -1.78 7.85 19.59
C LYS A 52 -2.69 7.36 18.49
N VAL A 53 -2.66 6.05 18.21
CA VAL A 53 -3.61 5.43 17.28
C VAL A 53 -4.97 5.39 17.95
N GLU A 54 -5.99 5.90 17.28
CA GLU A 54 -7.37 5.91 17.77
C GLU A 54 -8.30 5.41 16.67
N THR A 55 -9.45 4.87 17.07
CA THR A 55 -10.55 4.53 16.16
C THR A 55 -11.87 4.81 16.87
N SER A 56 -12.88 5.25 16.12
CA SER A 56 -14.21 5.53 16.65
C SER A 56 -15.16 4.35 16.51
N ASP A 57 -16.20 4.35 17.34
CA ASP A 57 -17.29 3.38 17.25
C ASP A 57 -18.03 3.51 15.92
N GLU A 58 -18.09 4.72 15.36
CA GLU A 58 -18.66 5.01 14.05
C GLU A 58 -17.86 4.37 12.91
N GLU A 59 -16.53 4.41 12.97
CA GLU A 59 -15.65 3.75 11.99
C GLU A 59 -15.81 2.23 12.02
N ILE A 60 -15.81 1.63 13.21
CA ILE A 60 -16.03 0.18 13.38
C ILE A 60 -17.43 -0.20 12.91
N LYS A 61 -18.43 0.63 13.19
CA LYS A 61 -19.81 0.41 12.71
C LYS A 61 -19.89 0.50 11.19
N ASP A 62 -19.26 1.48 10.56
CA ASP A 62 -19.21 1.60 9.09
C ASP A 62 -18.52 0.37 8.47
N LEU A 63 -17.41 -0.07 9.05
CA LEU A 63 -16.73 -1.29 8.65
C LEU A 63 -17.65 -2.51 8.70
N HIS A 64 -18.35 -2.74 9.82
CA HIS A 64 -19.30 -3.84 9.95
C HIS A 64 -20.44 -3.76 8.93
N GLN A 65 -20.99 -2.56 8.69
CA GLN A 65 -22.02 -2.37 7.67
C GLN A 65 -21.54 -2.72 6.25
N ARG A 66 -20.28 -2.41 5.92
CA ARG A 66 -19.70 -2.77 4.62
C ARG A 66 -19.46 -4.27 4.51
N ILE A 67 -18.98 -4.92 5.57
CA ILE A 67 -18.82 -6.37 5.62
C ILE A 67 -20.19 -7.07 5.47
N ASP A 68 -21.23 -6.58 6.14
CA ASP A 68 -22.58 -7.15 6.06
C ASP A 68 -23.19 -7.05 4.64
N ARG A 69 -22.72 -6.09 3.83
CA ARG A 69 -23.13 -5.89 2.42
C ARG A 69 -22.22 -6.60 1.41
N PHE A 70 -21.19 -7.31 1.86
CA PHE A 70 -20.25 -8.02 1.00
C PHE A 70 -20.96 -9.06 0.12
N ARG A 71 -20.67 -9.04 -1.18
CA ARG A 71 -21.17 -10.02 -2.16
C ARG A 71 -20.00 -10.81 -2.71
N ALA A 72 -19.98 -12.11 -2.45
CA ALA A 72 -18.94 -13.02 -2.95
C ALA A 72 -19.34 -13.67 -4.28
N SER A 73 -18.40 -13.73 -5.22
CA SER A 73 -18.54 -14.53 -6.45
C SER A 73 -18.07 -15.98 -6.21
N PRO A 74 -18.71 -17.01 -6.79
CA PRO A 74 -18.25 -18.39 -6.66
C PRO A 74 -16.88 -18.59 -7.33
N PRO A 75 -15.94 -19.36 -6.73
CA PRO A 75 -14.65 -19.66 -7.34
C PRO A 75 -14.76 -20.86 -8.29
N LEU A 76 -13.77 -21.01 -9.18
CA LEU A 76 -13.61 -22.24 -9.97
C LEU A 76 -13.34 -23.45 -9.05
N GLU A 77 -13.91 -24.60 -9.39
CA GLU A 77 -13.71 -25.83 -8.62
C GLU A 77 -12.23 -26.22 -8.59
N GLY A 78 -11.74 -26.63 -7.42
CA GLY A 78 -10.34 -27.04 -7.24
C GLY A 78 -9.28 -25.95 -7.43
N SER A 79 -9.66 -24.70 -7.74
CA SER A 79 -8.73 -23.63 -8.13
C SER A 79 -7.78 -23.17 -7.03
N ARG A 80 -8.11 -23.43 -5.75
CA ARG A 80 -7.35 -22.95 -4.58
C ARG A 80 -7.01 -21.45 -4.78
N PHE A 81 -5.74 -21.08 -4.79
CA PHE A 81 -5.27 -19.70 -5.01
C PHE A 81 -4.58 -19.49 -6.38
N HIS A 82 -4.69 -20.44 -7.32
CA HIS A 82 -4.00 -20.37 -8.61
C HIS A 82 -4.45 -19.20 -9.51
N TYR A 83 -5.62 -18.62 -9.23
CA TYR A 83 -6.22 -17.50 -9.98
C TYR A 83 -6.44 -16.26 -9.10
N GLY A 84 -5.60 -16.08 -8.09
CA GLY A 84 -5.73 -15.03 -7.09
C GLY A 84 -6.51 -15.47 -5.86
N PHE A 85 -7.03 -14.51 -5.10
CA PHE A 85 -7.61 -14.78 -3.79
C PHE A 85 -8.88 -15.62 -3.90
N ASN A 86 -8.91 -16.78 -3.24
CA ASN A 86 -10.06 -17.68 -3.29
C ASN A 86 -11.26 -17.10 -2.54
N SER A 87 -12.41 -16.96 -3.20
CA SER A 87 -13.59 -16.34 -2.59
C SER A 87 -14.23 -17.17 -1.48
N SER A 88 -14.08 -18.50 -1.48
CA SER A 88 -14.50 -19.34 -0.34
C SER A 88 -13.63 -19.11 0.89
N TYR A 89 -12.34 -18.81 0.71
CA TYR A 89 -11.46 -18.41 1.81
C TYR A 89 -11.75 -16.98 2.27
N LEU A 90 -12.03 -16.05 1.34
CA LEU A 90 -12.39 -14.67 1.67
C LEU A 90 -13.63 -14.60 2.57
N LYS A 91 -14.64 -15.45 2.34
CA LYS A 91 -15.80 -15.59 3.22
C LYS A 91 -15.43 -15.90 4.68
N LYS A 92 -14.38 -16.72 4.90
CA LYS A 92 -13.87 -17.01 6.25
C LYS A 92 -13.23 -15.79 6.88
N VAL A 93 -12.40 -15.06 6.11
CA VAL A 93 -11.74 -13.84 6.58
C VAL A 93 -12.75 -12.78 6.98
N VAL A 94 -13.73 -12.48 6.13
CA VAL A 94 -14.76 -11.47 6.45
C VAL A 94 -15.64 -11.90 7.61
N SER A 95 -15.94 -13.21 7.74
CA SER A 95 -16.68 -13.74 8.89
C SER A 95 -15.91 -13.53 10.20
N PHE A 96 -14.60 -13.81 10.20
CA PHE A 96 -13.74 -13.60 11.36
C PHE A 96 -13.67 -12.11 11.73
N TRP A 97 -13.42 -11.23 10.77
CA TRP A 97 -13.40 -9.78 10.99
C TRP A 97 -14.72 -9.22 11.53
N ARG A 98 -15.85 -9.81 11.11
CA ARG A 98 -17.18 -9.37 11.53
C ARG A 98 -17.57 -9.83 12.92
N ASN A 99 -17.14 -11.03 13.32
CA ASN A 99 -17.72 -11.74 14.46
C ASN A 99 -16.72 -12.02 15.59
N GLU A 100 -15.43 -12.09 15.30
CA GLU A 100 -14.42 -12.60 16.23
C GLU A 100 -13.26 -11.60 16.45
N PHE A 101 -13.02 -10.71 15.49
CA PHE A 101 -11.91 -9.75 15.58
C PHE A 101 -12.25 -8.58 16.49
N ASP A 102 -11.49 -8.44 17.57
CA ASP A 102 -11.59 -7.31 18.49
C ASP A 102 -10.73 -6.14 18.03
N TRP A 103 -11.36 -5.20 17.32
CA TRP A 103 -10.72 -3.98 16.80
C TRP A 103 -10.13 -3.09 17.90
N ARG A 104 -10.81 -2.95 19.05
CA ARG A 104 -10.34 -2.09 20.14
C ARG A 104 -9.09 -2.67 20.78
N LYS A 105 -9.08 -3.99 21.02
CA LYS A 105 -7.90 -4.70 21.50
C LYS A 105 -6.69 -4.52 20.59
N GLN A 106 -6.89 -4.49 19.26
CA GLN A 106 -5.76 -4.25 18.35
C GLN A 106 -5.21 -2.83 18.46
N VAL A 107 -6.08 -1.82 18.61
CA VAL A 107 -5.63 -0.44 18.84
C VAL A 107 -4.85 -0.32 20.15
N GLU A 108 -5.26 -1.02 21.20
CA GLU A 108 -4.51 -1.11 22.46
C GLU A 108 -3.14 -1.75 22.26
N ILE A 109 -3.06 -2.85 21.49
CA ILE A 109 -1.79 -3.53 21.18
C ILE A 109 -0.85 -2.60 20.38
N LEU A 110 -1.36 -1.90 19.36
CA LEU A 110 -0.56 -0.97 18.57
C LEU A 110 0.08 0.09 19.47
N ASN A 111 -0.71 0.69 20.36
CA ASN A 111 -0.26 1.73 21.29
C ASN A 111 0.61 1.21 22.44
N GLN A 112 1.00 -0.06 22.49
CA GLN A 112 2.04 -0.54 23.41
C GLN A 112 3.42 0.05 23.09
N TYR A 113 3.61 0.54 21.86
CA TYR A 113 4.83 1.20 21.43
C TYR A 113 4.65 2.74 21.38
N PRO A 114 5.71 3.51 21.63
CA PRO A 114 5.69 4.96 21.43
C PRO A 114 5.54 5.30 19.94
N HIS A 115 4.48 6.03 19.61
CA HIS A 115 4.28 6.58 18.27
C HIS A 115 4.52 8.09 18.26
N PHE A 116 5.02 8.58 17.14
CA PHE A 116 5.29 10.00 16.94
C PHE A 116 4.88 10.45 15.55
N LYS A 117 4.73 11.77 15.40
CA LYS A 117 4.65 12.46 14.11
C LYS A 117 5.63 13.63 14.08
N THR A 118 6.23 13.87 12.93
CA THR A 118 6.94 15.12 12.63
C THR A 118 6.59 15.58 11.23
N LYS A 119 6.80 16.86 10.93
CA LYS A 119 6.58 17.39 9.60
C LYS A 119 7.86 17.28 8.77
N ILE A 120 7.76 16.63 7.60
CA ILE A 120 8.82 16.56 6.60
C ILE A 120 8.23 17.02 5.28
N GLU A 121 8.76 18.11 4.73
CA GLU A 121 8.41 18.61 3.39
C GLU A 121 6.91 18.83 3.18
N GLY A 122 6.23 19.37 4.20
CA GLY A 122 4.80 19.66 4.19
C GLY A 122 3.89 18.50 4.59
N LEU A 123 4.43 17.31 4.91
CA LEU A 123 3.66 16.12 5.28
C LEU A 123 3.89 15.71 6.74
N ASP A 124 2.83 15.31 7.44
CA ASP A 124 2.94 14.66 8.75
C ASP A 124 3.37 13.20 8.57
N ILE A 125 4.62 12.91 8.91
CA ILE A 125 5.20 11.57 8.83
C ILE A 125 5.06 10.88 10.19
N HIS A 126 4.31 9.78 10.22
CA HIS A 126 4.15 8.91 11.38
C HIS A 126 5.27 7.88 11.46
N PHE A 127 5.78 7.64 12.67
CA PHE A 127 6.78 6.60 12.92
C PHE A 127 6.66 6.03 14.34
N ILE A 128 7.29 4.87 14.55
CA ILE A 128 7.50 4.23 15.85
C ILE A 128 9.00 4.27 16.15
N HIS A 129 9.37 4.53 17.40
CA HIS A 129 10.75 4.47 17.87
C HIS A 129 10.80 3.83 19.26
N VAL A 130 11.65 2.80 19.43
CA VAL A 130 11.75 1.94 20.63
C VAL A 130 13.21 1.82 21.04
#